data_AF-A0A2T1KCY2-F1
#
_entry.id   AF-A0A2T1KCY2-F1
#
_cell.length_a   1.000
_cell.length_b   1.000
_cell.length_c   1.000
_cell.angle_alpha   90.00
_cell.angle_beta   90.00
_cell.angle_gamma   90.00
#
_symmetry.space_group_name_H-M   'P 1'
#
loop_
_entity.id
_entity.type
_entity.pdbx_description
1 polymer ?
#
loop_
_entity_poly.entity_id
_entity_poly.type
_entity_poly.pdbx_seq_one_letter_code
_entity_poly.pdbx_strand_id
1 'polypeptide(L)'
;MSTSVDHLMERTQDAGDLLGDIVPSAITLATMLRHRQMAAWLRVEFDGYADKDKAPPYRLDLPGHIVAKSPQYGWIPAPVNEQQTKEFAHLDLAEGIKALEQTCLGCKKGNGNRVALDKDDLAKLQKQINLSAELAINLSREVYCRLLRTARAAIYLWSEALLEEGISGDHNHYTPEERKKVEHLDSPERFWRQAMAEVDTLPVADVRELGFLERVFGRAG
;
A
#
# COMPACT_ATOMS: atom_id res chain seq x y z
N MET A 1 13.20 13.78 16.70
CA MET A 1 13.15 13.63 15.23
C MET A 1 12.48 14.86 14.67
N SER A 2 13.12 15.53 13.72
CA SER A 2 12.51 16.67 13.04
C SER A 2 11.35 16.20 12.15
N THR A 3 10.22 16.90 12.21
CA THR A 3 9.06 16.76 11.32
C THR A 3 9.07 17.84 10.25
N SER A 4 10.24 18.11 9.65
CA SER A 4 10.35 18.99 8.49
C SER A 4 9.83 18.32 7.22
N VAL A 5 9.39 19.15 6.27
CA VAL A 5 8.93 18.69 4.95
C VAL A 5 10.07 18.05 4.18
N ASP A 6 11.28 18.65 4.24
CA ASP A 6 12.48 18.13 3.58
C ASP A 6 12.82 16.71 4.05
N HIS A 7 12.86 16.51 5.37
CA HIS A 7 13.14 15.20 5.95
C HIS A 7 12.06 14.18 5.58
N LEU A 8 10.77 14.58 5.57
CA LEU A 8 9.71 13.69 5.13
C LEU A 8 9.89 13.27 3.66
N MET A 9 10.22 14.21 2.78
CA MET A 9 10.47 13.93 1.36
C MET A 9 11.69 13.03 1.18
N GLU A 10 12.80 13.27 1.87
CA GLU A 10 14.00 12.43 1.82
C GLU A 10 13.68 10.98 2.19
N ARG A 11 12.95 10.77 3.29
CA ARG A 11 12.55 9.43 3.74
C ARG A 11 11.70 8.66 2.73
N THR A 12 10.87 9.36 1.93
CA THR A 12 10.11 8.67 0.86
C THR A 12 11.01 8.12 -0.25
N GLN A 13 12.19 8.71 -0.46
CA GLN A 13 13.16 8.28 -1.46
C GLN A 13 14.12 7.20 -0.93
N ASP A 14 14.21 7.04 0.40
CA ASP A 14 15.04 6.02 1.02
C ASP A 14 14.37 4.64 1.03
N ALA A 15 15.05 3.64 0.45
CA ALA A 15 14.62 2.25 0.44
C ALA A 15 14.81 1.53 1.79
N GLY A 16 15.62 2.10 2.67
CA GLY A 16 15.82 1.65 4.04
C GLY A 16 14.64 1.98 4.95
N ASP A 17 13.90 3.04 4.67
CA ASP A 17 12.77 3.45 5.47
C ASP A 17 11.49 2.72 5.07
N LEU A 18 10.77 2.22 6.06
CA LEU A 18 9.50 1.55 5.85
C LEU A 18 8.37 2.58 5.82
N LEU A 19 7.35 2.34 5.00
CA LEU A 19 6.20 3.22 4.90
C LEU A 19 5.45 3.29 6.24
N GLY A 20 5.42 2.18 7.00
CA GLY A 20 4.90 2.16 8.37
C GLY A 20 5.59 3.12 9.33
N ASP A 21 6.83 3.53 9.05
CA ASP A 21 7.60 4.49 9.86
C ASP A 21 7.53 5.92 9.31
N ILE A 22 7.19 6.09 8.03
CA ILE A 22 7.04 7.39 7.35
C ILE A 22 5.67 8.01 7.66
N VAL A 23 4.61 7.21 7.59
CA VAL A 23 3.22 7.69 7.72
C VAL A 23 2.94 8.42 9.04
N PRO A 24 3.42 7.98 10.22
CA PRO A 24 3.24 8.73 11.46
C PRO A 24 3.82 10.15 11.43
N SER A 25 4.97 10.33 10.77
CA SER A 25 5.58 11.65 10.56
C SER A 25 4.74 12.49 9.61
N ALA A 26 4.23 11.90 8.53
CA ALA A 26 3.32 12.57 7.59
C ALA A 26 2.01 13.02 8.28
N ILE A 27 1.42 12.19 9.14
CA ILE A 27 0.21 12.53 9.92
C ILE A 27 0.48 13.72 10.85
N THR A 28 1.64 13.73 11.51
CA THR A 28 2.05 14.82 12.38
C THR A 28 2.18 16.13 11.59
N LEU A 29 2.88 16.09 10.45
CA LEU A 29 3.03 17.24 9.56
C LEU A 29 1.66 17.77 9.07
N ALA A 30 0.78 16.87 8.60
CA ALA A 30 -0.55 17.25 8.12
C ALA A 30 -1.38 17.91 9.24
N THR A 31 -1.25 17.41 10.48
CA THR A 31 -1.90 18.00 11.66
C THR A 31 -1.34 19.39 11.97
N MET A 32 -0.02 19.59 11.89
CA MET A 32 0.63 20.88 12.13
C MET A 32 0.21 21.95 11.10
N LEU A 33 0.03 21.55 9.84
CA LEU A 33 -0.44 22.37 8.73
C LEU A 33 -1.97 22.57 8.73
N ARG A 34 -2.71 21.84 9.56
CA ARG A 34 -4.18 21.78 9.59
C ARG A 34 -4.82 21.20 8.32
N HIS A 35 -4.08 20.35 7.60
CA HIS A 35 -4.61 19.58 6.47
C HIS A 35 -5.42 18.39 7.01
N ARG A 36 -6.71 18.62 7.23
CA ARG A 36 -7.60 17.66 7.90
C ARG A 36 -7.90 16.47 7.00
N GLN A 37 -8.09 16.69 5.70
CA GLN A 37 -8.37 15.62 4.75
C GLN A 37 -7.15 14.74 4.55
N MET A 38 -5.96 15.34 4.41
CA MET A 38 -4.70 14.62 4.32
C MET A 38 -4.43 13.78 5.57
N ALA A 39 -4.57 14.38 6.76
CA ALA A 39 -4.38 13.66 8.02
C ALA A 39 -5.40 12.51 8.20
N ALA A 40 -6.64 12.69 7.75
CA ALA A 40 -7.66 11.64 7.79
C ALA A 40 -7.31 10.49 6.84
N TRP A 41 -6.96 10.80 5.57
CA TRP A 41 -6.54 9.79 4.60
C TRP A 41 -5.33 9.00 5.09
N LEU A 42 -4.27 9.67 5.58
CA LEU A 42 -3.07 9.01 6.10
C LEU A 42 -3.36 8.09 7.29
N ARG A 43 -4.27 8.47 8.19
CA ARG A 43 -4.68 7.61 9.32
C ARG A 43 -5.41 6.36 8.84
N VAL A 44 -6.34 6.50 7.90
CA VAL A 44 -7.07 5.35 7.35
C VAL A 44 -6.14 4.44 6.53
N GLU A 45 -5.20 5.01 5.77
CA GLU A 45 -4.14 4.24 5.10
C GLU A 45 -3.26 3.46 6.09
N PHE A 46 -2.95 4.07 7.24
CA PHE A 46 -2.14 3.46 8.29
C PHE A 46 -2.86 2.32 9.02
N ASP A 47 -4.10 2.56 9.46
CA ASP A 47 -4.88 1.64 10.29
C ASP A 47 -5.61 0.58 9.44
N GLY A 48 -5.96 0.91 8.21
CA GLY A 48 -6.77 0.11 7.31
C GLY A 48 -8.20 0.64 7.12
N TYR A 49 -8.85 0.15 6.07
CA TYR A 49 -10.18 0.54 5.66
C TYR A 49 -11.23 -0.39 6.27
N ALA A 50 -11.99 0.11 7.25
CA ALA A 50 -13.15 -0.63 7.79
C ALA A 50 -14.30 -0.74 6.77
N ASP A 51 -14.42 0.26 5.90
CA ASP A 51 -15.42 0.36 4.84
C ASP A 51 -14.70 0.35 3.48
N LYS A 52 -14.92 -0.72 2.71
CA LYS A 52 -14.26 -0.93 1.41
C LYS A 52 -14.65 0.16 0.40
N ASP A 53 -15.86 0.70 0.48
CA ASP A 53 -16.34 1.70 -0.46
C ASP A 53 -15.60 3.05 -0.31
N LYS A 54 -14.89 3.23 0.80
CA LYS A 54 -14.04 4.41 1.06
C LYS A 54 -12.59 4.18 0.67
N ALA A 55 -12.21 2.97 0.28
CA ALA A 55 -10.86 2.66 -0.15
C ALA A 55 -10.58 3.28 -1.52
N PRO A 56 -9.40 3.89 -1.74
CA PRO A 56 -9.01 4.38 -3.05
C PRO A 56 -8.98 3.25 -4.10
N PRO A 57 -9.17 3.57 -5.39
CA PRO A 57 -9.19 2.56 -6.46
C PRO A 57 -7.94 1.67 -6.55
N TYR A 58 -6.77 2.16 -6.15
CA TYR A 58 -5.54 1.35 -6.10
C TYR A 58 -5.55 0.24 -5.03
N ARG A 59 -6.60 0.17 -4.20
CA ARG A 59 -6.80 -0.85 -3.16
C ARG A 59 -7.86 -1.89 -3.52
N LEU A 60 -8.61 -1.66 -4.59
CA LEU A 60 -9.81 -2.41 -4.95
C LEU A 60 -9.57 -3.23 -6.20
N ASP A 61 -10.26 -4.37 -6.30
CA ASP A 61 -10.30 -5.21 -7.51
C ASP A 61 -8.90 -5.61 -8.03
N LEU A 62 -7.98 -5.94 -7.12
CA LEU A 62 -6.59 -6.22 -7.48
C LEU A 62 -6.46 -7.63 -8.06
N PRO A 63 -5.86 -7.77 -9.26
CA PRO A 63 -5.80 -9.04 -9.95
C PRO A 63 -4.79 -9.99 -9.30
N GLY A 64 -5.21 -11.23 -9.09
CA GLY A 64 -4.41 -12.34 -8.59
C GLY A 64 -4.55 -13.60 -9.45
N HIS A 65 -4.07 -14.72 -8.91
CA HIS A 65 -4.14 -16.02 -9.57
C HIS A 65 -4.75 -17.07 -8.66
N ILE A 66 -5.69 -17.85 -9.19
CA ILE A 66 -6.32 -18.92 -8.42
C ILE A 66 -5.39 -20.12 -8.38
N VAL A 67 -5.11 -20.60 -7.16
CA VAL A 67 -4.28 -21.77 -6.90
C VAL A 67 -5.07 -22.82 -6.12
N ALA A 68 -4.80 -24.08 -6.41
CA ALA A 68 -5.38 -25.23 -5.75
C ALA A 68 -4.31 -25.99 -4.94
N LYS A 69 -4.69 -26.51 -3.78
CA LYS A 69 -3.81 -27.32 -2.93
C LYS A 69 -3.84 -28.78 -3.36
N SER A 70 -2.76 -29.24 -3.99
CA SER A 70 -2.50 -30.64 -4.30
C SER A 70 -1.76 -31.33 -3.14
N PRO A 71 -2.18 -32.54 -2.73
CA PRO A 71 -1.46 -33.32 -1.70
C PRO A 71 0.00 -33.66 -2.07
N GLN A 72 0.30 -33.77 -3.36
CA GLN A 72 1.62 -34.20 -3.85
C GLN A 72 2.54 -33.02 -4.21
N TYR A 73 1.99 -31.99 -4.84
CA TYR A 73 2.77 -30.88 -5.42
C TYR A 73 2.62 -29.57 -4.65
N GLY A 74 1.85 -29.56 -3.55
CA GLY A 74 1.52 -28.34 -2.83
C GLY A 74 0.59 -27.46 -3.65
N TRP A 75 0.85 -26.15 -3.67
CA TRP A 75 0.00 -25.19 -4.39
C TRP A 75 0.35 -25.16 -5.87
N ILE A 76 -0.63 -25.47 -6.71
CA ILE A 76 -0.54 -25.45 -8.17
C ILE A 76 -1.58 -24.49 -8.75
N PRO A 77 -1.37 -23.91 -9.94
CA PRO A 77 -2.41 -23.15 -10.63
C PRO A 77 -3.69 -23.97 -10.78
N ALA A 78 -4.83 -23.38 -10.42
CA ALA A 78 -6.12 -24.05 -10.60
C ALA A 78 -6.50 -24.08 -12.09
N PRO A 79 -7.22 -25.12 -12.57
CA PRO A 79 -7.68 -25.21 -13.94
C PRO A 79 -8.90 -24.29 -14.16
N VAL A 80 -8.69 -22.97 -14.10
CA VAL A 80 -9.71 -21.95 -14.29
C VAL A 80 -9.62 -21.33 -15.68
N ASN A 81 -10.76 -20.96 -16.26
CA ASN A 81 -10.83 -20.23 -17.51
C ASN A 81 -10.78 -18.70 -17.29
N GLU A 82 -10.73 -17.93 -18.37
CA GLU A 82 -10.65 -16.46 -18.28
C GLU A 82 -11.86 -15.82 -17.58
N GLN A 83 -13.06 -16.38 -17.77
CA GLN A 83 -14.28 -15.86 -17.14
C GLN A 83 -14.23 -16.07 -15.62
N GLN A 84 -13.83 -17.26 -15.18
CA GLN A 84 -13.63 -17.60 -13.77
C GLN A 84 -12.52 -16.77 -13.13
N THR A 85 -11.46 -16.49 -13.88
CA THR A 85 -10.38 -15.62 -13.42
C THR A 85 -10.91 -14.22 -13.15
N LYS A 86 -11.68 -13.65 -14.09
CA LYS A 86 -12.29 -12.32 -13.92
C LYS A 86 -13.29 -12.25 -12.77
N GLU A 87 -13.97 -13.35 -12.45
CA GLU A 87 -14.98 -13.40 -11.41
C GLU A 87 -14.37 -13.61 -10.02
N PHE A 88 -13.35 -14.46 -9.90
CA PHE A 88 -12.87 -14.96 -8.59
C PHE A 88 -11.41 -14.66 -8.29
N ALA A 89 -10.59 -14.24 -9.26
CA ALA A 89 -9.15 -14.01 -9.06
C ALA A 89 -8.83 -12.56 -8.66
N HIS A 90 -9.68 -11.94 -7.84
CA HIS A 90 -9.59 -10.52 -7.50
C HIS A 90 -9.69 -10.33 -5.98
N LEU A 91 -8.94 -9.38 -5.43
CA LEU A 91 -8.93 -9.08 -4.00
C LEU A 91 -8.91 -7.58 -3.74
N ASP A 92 -9.62 -7.16 -2.70
CA ASP A 92 -9.47 -5.84 -2.11
C ASP A 92 -8.48 -5.91 -0.95
N LEU A 93 -7.56 -4.96 -0.87
CA LEU A 93 -6.58 -4.86 0.23
C LEU A 93 -6.97 -3.74 1.20
N ALA A 94 -7.82 -4.10 2.15
CA ALA A 94 -8.33 -3.18 3.18
C ALA A 94 -7.38 -3.03 4.38
N GLU A 95 -6.35 -3.87 4.50
CA GLU A 95 -5.46 -3.86 5.65
C GLU A 95 -4.60 -2.59 5.74
N GLY A 96 -4.25 -2.19 6.96
CA GLY A 96 -3.35 -1.06 7.19
C GLY A 96 -1.95 -1.28 6.62
N ILE A 97 -1.24 -0.19 6.33
CA ILE A 97 0.09 -0.20 5.72
C ILE A 97 1.06 -1.17 6.40
N LYS A 98 1.07 -1.23 7.74
CA LYS A 98 1.97 -2.14 8.47
C LYS A 98 1.74 -3.61 8.12
N ALA A 99 0.48 -4.03 8.02
CA ALA A 99 0.15 -5.41 7.67
C ALA A 99 0.55 -5.72 6.21
N LEU A 100 0.22 -4.81 5.28
CA LEU A 100 0.57 -4.95 3.87
C LEU A 100 2.09 -4.99 3.64
N GLU A 101 2.83 -4.16 4.38
CA GLU A 101 4.28 -4.11 4.32
C GLU A 101 4.90 -5.40 4.86
N GLN A 102 4.41 -5.93 5.97
CA GLN A 102 4.83 -7.24 6.48
C GLN A 102 4.56 -8.36 5.47
N THR A 103 3.38 -8.36 4.84
CA THR A 103 3.06 -9.31 3.76
C THR A 103 4.03 -9.17 2.59
N CYS A 104 4.31 -7.95 2.14
CA CYS A 104 5.22 -7.67 1.03
C CYS A 104 6.67 -8.11 1.33
N LEU A 105 7.15 -7.86 2.55
CA LEU A 105 8.47 -8.23 3.03
C LEU A 105 8.63 -9.75 3.23
N GLY A 106 7.54 -10.43 3.61
CA GLY A 106 7.49 -11.89 3.74
C GLY A 106 7.46 -12.63 2.39
N CYS A 107 7.00 -11.97 1.33
CA CYS A 107 6.96 -12.55 -0.02
C CYS A 107 8.32 -12.52 -0.72
N LYS A 108 8.71 -13.62 -1.36
CA LYS A 108 9.88 -13.68 -2.26
C LYS A 108 9.54 -13.09 -3.63
N LYS A 109 10.55 -12.60 -4.36
CA LYS A 109 10.40 -12.23 -5.77
C LYS A 109 9.85 -13.40 -6.58
N GLY A 110 8.83 -13.13 -7.41
CA GLY A 110 8.13 -14.16 -8.19
C GLY A 110 7.17 -15.04 -7.40
N ASN A 111 6.95 -14.77 -6.11
CA ASN A 111 5.90 -15.41 -5.30
C ASN A 111 4.86 -14.39 -4.85
N GLY A 112 3.78 -14.87 -4.24
CA GLY A 112 2.69 -14.05 -3.73
C GLY A 112 2.24 -14.46 -2.33
N ASN A 113 1.33 -13.65 -1.79
CA ASN A 113 0.57 -13.99 -0.61
C ASN A 113 -0.68 -14.76 -1.02
N ARG A 114 -1.03 -15.79 -0.25
CA ARG A 114 -2.19 -16.64 -0.51
C ARG A 114 -3.30 -16.27 0.45
N VAL A 115 -4.43 -15.88 -0.10
CA VAL A 115 -5.64 -15.52 0.64
C VAL A 115 -6.72 -16.54 0.28
N ALA A 116 -7.33 -17.17 1.28
CA ALA A 116 -8.42 -18.10 1.04
C ALA A 116 -9.62 -17.35 0.42
N LEU A 117 -10.32 -17.98 -0.51
CA LEU A 117 -11.60 -17.46 -0.98
C LEU A 117 -12.61 -17.51 0.18
N ASP A 118 -13.59 -16.60 0.17
CA ASP A 118 -14.74 -16.75 1.06
C ASP A 118 -15.51 -18.03 0.74
N LYS A 119 -16.35 -18.47 1.68
CA LYS A 119 -17.02 -19.77 1.60
C LYS A 119 -17.97 -19.88 0.41
N ASP A 120 -18.62 -18.78 0.04
CA ASP A 120 -19.62 -18.79 -1.02
C ASP A 120 -18.93 -18.85 -2.38
N ASP A 121 -17.89 -18.04 -2.59
CA ASP A 121 -17.13 -18.05 -3.83
C ASP A 121 -16.27 -19.31 -3.98
N LEU A 122 -15.72 -19.83 -2.88
CA LEU A 122 -15.07 -21.14 -2.87
C LEU A 122 -16.04 -22.24 -3.35
N ALA A 123 -17.25 -22.29 -2.78
CA ALA A 123 -18.24 -23.31 -3.14
C ALA A 123 -18.75 -23.17 -4.58
N LYS A 124 -18.94 -21.93 -5.07
CA LYS A 124 -19.29 -21.68 -6.47
C LYS A 124 -18.17 -22.15 -7.40
N LEU A 125 -16.94 -21.73 -7.13
CA LEU A 125 -15.80 -22.04 -7.99
C LEU A 125 -15.52 -23.55 -8.02
N GLN A 126 -15.53 -24.22 -6.86
CA GLN A 126 -15.36 -25.68 -6.76
C GLN A 126 -16.38 -26.45 -7.61
N LYS A 127 -17.65 -26.00 -7.62
CA LYS A 127 -18.69 -26.59 -8.48
C LYS A 127 -18.43 -26.34 -9.97
N GLN A 128 -17.96 -25.14 -10.33
CA GLN A 128 -17.68 -24.82 -11.73
C GLN A 128 -16.47 -25.59 -12.29
N ILE A 129 -15.46 -25.88 -11.47
CA ILE A 129 -14.24 -26.59 -11.90
C ILE A 129 -14.26 -28.10 -11.56
N ASN A 130 -15.34 -28.61 -10.97
CA ASN A 130 -15.48 -29.99 -10.49
C ASN A 130 -14.30 -30.47 -9.61
N LEU A 131 -13.84 -29.62 -8.69
CA LEU A 131 -12.70 -29.89 -7.80
C LEU A 131 -13.11 -29.68 -6.34
N SER A 132 -12.75 -30.62 -5.47
CA SER A 132 -12.99 -30.52 -4.01
C SER A 132 -11.77 -30.02 -3.23
N ALA A 133 -10.70 -29.63 -3.91
CA ALA A 133 -9.47 -29.15 -3.29
C ALA A 133 -9.65 -27.76 -2.67
N GLU A 134 -8.81 -27.44 -1.69
CA GLU A 134 -8.70 -26.09 -1.12
C GLU A 134 -8.19 -25.12 -2.21
N LEU A 135 -8.92 -24.02 -2.41
CA LEU A 135 -8.57 -22.97 -3.36
C LEU A 135 -8.19 -21.69 -2.62
N ALA A 136 -7.23 -20.96 -3.17
CA ALA A 136 -6.81 -19.65 -2.67
C ALA A 136 -6.51 -18.72 -3.84
N ILE A 137 -6.60 -17.42 -3.60
CA ILE A 137 -6.11 -16.38 -4.50
C ILE A 137 -4.67 -16.08 -4.09
N ASN A 138 -3.74 -16.24 -5.02
CA ASN A 138 -2.36 -15.84 -4.88
C ASN A 138 -2.18 -14.44 -5.47
N LEU A 139 -2.02 -13.44 -4.59
CA LEU A 139 -1.74 -12.06 -4.98
C LEU A 139 -0.23 -11.83 -5.02
N SER A 140 0.30 -11.39 -6.16
CA SER A 140 1.76 -11.29 -6.34
C SER A 140 2.37 -10.24 -5.42
N ARG A 141 3.65 -10.41 -5.05
CA ARG A 141 4.42 -9.40 -4.31
C ARG A 141 4.39 -8.04 -5.02
N GLU A 142 4.38 -8.02 -6.36
CA GLU A 142 4.39 -6.80 -7.16
C GLU A 142 3.14 -5.95 -6.93
N VAL A 143 1.98 -6.58 -6.71
CA VAL A 143 0.74 -5.86 -6.36
C VAL A 143 0.90 -5.13 -5.03
N TYR A 144 1.38 -5.81 -3.98
CA TYR A 144 1.63 -5.18 -2.68
C TYR A 144 2.68 -4.06 -2.80
N CYS A 145 3.76 -4.30 -3.54
CA CYS A 145 4.82 -3.32 -3.75
C CYS A 145 4.30 -2.07 -4.47
N ARG A 146 3.51 -2.24 -5.52
CA ARG A 146 2.92 -1.12 -6.29
C ARG A 146 1.93 -0.32 -5.43
N LEU A 147 1.10 -0.99 -4.62
CA LEU A 147 0.19 -0.32 -3.68
C LEU A 147 0.98 0.54 -2.67
N LEU A 148 1.95 -0.06 -1.98
CA LEU A 148 2.76 0.63 -0.97
C LEU A 148 3.56 1.78 -1.59
N ARG A 149 4.11 1.57 -2.79
CA ARG A 149 4.81 2.61 -3.55
C ARG A 149 3.87 3.74 -3.98
N THR A 150 2.62 3.45 -4.32
CA THR A 150 1.61 4.48 -4.66
C THR A 150 1.32 5.38 -3.46
N ALA A 151 1.14 4.81 -2.27
CA ALA A 151 0.94 5.60 -1.05
C ALA A 151 2.19 6.42 -0.68
N ARG A 152 3.39 5.84 -0.83
CA ARG A 152 4.68 6.55 -0.67
C ARG A 152 4.83 7.71 -1.66
N ALA A 153 4.50 7.49 -2.93
CA ALA A 153 4.50 8.50 -3.99
C ALA A 153 3.52 9.64 -3.71
N ALA A 154 2.34 9.34 -3.18
CA ALA A 154 1.39 10.38 -2.78
C ALA A 154 1.95 11.30 -1.67
N ILE A 155 2.65 10.73 -0.68
CA ILE A 155 3.34 11.51 0.36
C ILE A 155 4.48 12.33 -0.22
N TYR A 156 5.25 11.76 -1.16
CA TYR A 156 6.32 12.45 -1.86
C TYR A 156 5.78 13.68 -2.61
N LEU A 157 4.79 13.50 -3.48
CA LEU A 157 4.18 14.58 -4.27
C LEU A 157 3.55 15.66 -3.40
N TRP A 158 2.94 15.28 -2.28
CA TRP A 158 2.42 16.25 -1.32
C TRP A 158 3.54 17.06 -0.67
N SER A 159 4.65 16.39 -0.30
CA SER A 159 5.81 17.05 0.31
C SER A 159 6.51 17.97 -0.70
N GLU A 160 6.65 17.55 -1.95
CA GLU A 160 7.15 18.38 -3.05
C GLU A 160 6.31 19.64 -3.24
N ALA A 161 4.98 19.51 -3.32
CA ALA A 161 4.09 20.66 -3.45
C ALA A 161 4.17 21.63 -2.25
N LEU A 162 4.40 21.13 -1.03
CA LEU A 162 4.65 21.97 0.14
C LEU A 162 5.95 22.77 0.00
N LEU A 163 7.02 22.14 -0.50
CA LEU A 163 8.31 22.79 -0.74
C LEU A 163 8.23 23.85 -1.85
N GLU A 164 7.47 23.59 -2.91
CA GLU A 164 7.21 24.56 -3.99
C GLU A 164 6.49 25.82 -3.45
N GLU A 165 5.60 25.64 -2.48
CA GLU A 165 4.96 26.73 -1.74
C GLU A 165 5.88 27.32 -0.65
N GLY A 166 7.15 26.95 -0.60
CA GLY A 166 8.15 27.50 0.32
C GLY A 166 7.98 27.06 1.78
N ILE A 167 7.25 25.97 2.03
CA ILE A 167 7.17 25.35 3.35
C ILE A 167 8.35 24.37 3.48
N SER A 168 9.47 24.84 4.03
CA SER A 168 10.73 24.09 4.14
C SER A 168 11.44 24.35 5.47
N GLY A 169 12.27 23.42 5.92
CA GLY A 169 13.08 23.55 7.12
C GLY A 169 12.42 23.02 8.39
N ASP A 170 13.18 23.04 9.49
CA ASP A 170 12.75 22.52 10.78
C ASP A 170 11.78 23.49 11.48
N HIS A 171 10.49 23.24 11.30
CA HIS A 171 9.43 23.98 11.97
C HIS A 171 8.87 23.21 13.16
N ASN A 172 8.86 23.85 14.34
CA ASN A 172 8.07 23.36 15.48
C ASN A 172 6.60 23.79 15.40
N HIS A 173 6.29 24.85 14.64
CA HIS A 173 4.94 25.29 14.36
C HIS A 173 4.85 26.02 13.01
N TYR A 174 3.66 26.07 12.43
CA TYR A 174 3.34 26.90 11.26
C TYR A 174 2.43 28.06 11.64
N THR A 175 2.73 29.24 11.11
CA THR A 175 1.95 30.47 11.25
C THR A 175 0.60 30.35 10.53
N PRO A 176 -0.41 31.16 10.89
CA PRO A 176 -1.67 31.22 10.14
C PRO A 176 -1.48 31.53 8.65
N GLU A 177 -0.52 32.39 8.31
CA GLU A 177 -0.21 32.80 6.95
C GLU A 177 0.35 31.64 6.12
N GLU A 178 1.32 30.90 6.66
CA GLU A 178 1.87 29.69 6.02
C GLU A 178 0.79 28.64 5.79
N ARG A 179 -0.04 28.37 6.80
CA ARG A 179 -1.14 27.41 6.68
C ARG A 179 -2.14 27.80 5.60
N LYS A 180 -2.47 29.09 5.52
CA LYS A 180 -3.39 29.60 4.49
C LYS A 180 -2.80 29.47 3.09
N LYS A 181 -1.48 29.63 2.93
CA LYS A 181 -0.79 29.47 1.64
C LYS A 181 -0.99 28.07 1.07
N VAL A 182 -0.87 27.05 1.92
CA VAL A 182 -0.94 25.63 1.51
C VAL A 182 -2.28 24.96 1.74
N GLU A 183 -3.32 25.69 2.20
CA GLU A 183 -4.66 25.13 2.48
C GLU A 183 -5.24 24.38 1.26
N HIS A 184 -4.95 24.86 0.05
CA HIS A 184 -5.38 24.26 -1.20
C HIS A 184 -4.73 22.88 -1.50
N LEU A 185 -3.68 22.51 -0.77
CA LEU A 185 -3.02 21.21 -0.83
C LEU A 185 -3.64 20.18 0.14
N ASP A 186 -4.70 20.51 0.90
CA ASP A 186 -5.46 19.55 1.71
C ASP A 186 -6.43 18.71 0.85
N SER A 187 -5.90 18.06 -0.18
CA SER A 187 -6.65 17.21 -1.12
C SER A 187 -5.87 15.92 -1.41
N PRO A 188 -5.96 14.89 -0.56
CA PRO A 188 -5.21 13.64 -0.75
C PRO A 188 -5.50 12.96 -2.10
N GLU A 189 -6.74 13.08 -2.59
CA GLU A 189 -7.17 12.53 -3.88
C GLU A 189 -6.37 13.02 -5.07
N ARG A 190 -5.98 14.30 -5.08
CA ARG A 190 -5.10 14.84 -6.11
C ARG A 190 -3.79 14.06 -6.17
N PHE A 191 -3.16 13.85 -5.01
CA PHE A 191 -1.82 13.26 -4.93
C PHE A 191 -1.81 11.77 -5.19
N TRP A 192 -2.75 11.00 -4.62
CA TRP A 192 -2.75 9.56 -4.90
C TRP A 192 -3.21 9.23 -6.32
N ARG A 193 -4.05 10.05 -6.96
CA ARG A 193 -4.36 9.89 -8.39
C ARG A 193 -3.16 10.16 -9.28
N GLN A 194 -2.43 11.24 -9.00
CA GLN A 194 -1.19 11.54 -9.71
C GLN A 194 -0.15 10.44 -9.48
N ALA A 195 0.00 9.98 -8.24
CA ALA A 195 0.86 8.86 -7.91
C ALA A 195 0.50 7.61 -8.72
N MET A 196 -0.78 7.23 -8.84
CA MET A 196 -1.18 6.08 -9.66
C MET A 196 -0.74 6.19 -11.12
N ALA A 197 -0.75 7.40 -11.69
CA ALA A 197 -0.37 7.66 -13.08
C ALA A 197 1.16 7.68 -13.27
N GLU A 198 1.91 8.14 -12.27
CA GLU A 198 3.34 8.48 -12.38
C GLU A 198 4.23 7.62 -11.47
N VAL A 199 3.69 6.61 -10.77
CA VAL A 199 4.41 5.84 -9.73
C VAL A 199 5.73 5.26 -10.24
N ASP A 200 5.77 4.86 -11.51
CA ASP A 200 6.92 4.23 -12.15
C ASP A 200 8.02 5.25 -12.52
N THR A 201 7.70 6.55 -12.59
CA THR A 201 8.64 7.64 -12.94
C THR A 201 9.10 8.47 -11.76
N LEU A 202 8.37 8.44 -10.63
CA LEU A 202 8.72 9.21 -9.43
C LEU A 202 9.95 8.62 -8.72
N PRO A 203 10.79 9.47 -8.09
CA PRO A 203 12.03 9.05 -7.41
C PRO A 203 11.77 8.42 -6.04
N VAL A 204 10.71 7.62 -5.91
CA VAL A 204 10.36 6.93 -4.66
C VAL A 204 10.94 5.53 -4.63
N ALA A 205 11.42 5.11 -3.47
CA ALA A 205 11.95 3.77 -3.32
C ALA A 205 10.85 2.69 -3.34
N ASP A 206 11.20 1.55 -3.92
CA ASP A 206 10.42 0.31 -3.80
C ASP A 206 10.54 -0.28 -2.39
N VAL A 207 9.59 -1.16 -2.03
CA VAL A 207 9.71 -1.97 -0.83
C VAL A 207 10.88 -2.93 -1.02
N ARG A 208 11.93 -2.78 -0.19
CA ARG A 208 13.13 -3.64 -0.22
C ARG A 208 12.76 -5.11 0.00
N GLU A 209 13.56 -6.03 -0.53
CA GLU A 209 13.50 -7.43 -0.14
C GLU A 209 14.24 -7.64 1.18
N LEU A 210 13.64 -8.36 2.13
CA LEU A 210 14.36 -8.77 3.33
C LEU A 210 15.38 -9.86 2.99
N GLY A 211 16.61 -9.65 3.44
CA GLY A 211 17.64 -10.68 3.46
C GLY A 211 17.18 -11.90 4.27
N PHE A 212 17.76 -13.08 3.99
CA PHE A 212 17.41 -14.31 4.70
C PHE A 212 17.50 -14.17 6.23
N LEU A 213 18.53 -13.47 6.73
CA LEU A 213 18.75 -13.26 8.16
C LEU A 213 17.72 -12.32 8.80
N GLU A 214 17.33 -11.24 8.12
CA GLU A 214 16.32 -10.29 8.62
C GLU A 214 14.93 -10.94 8.73
N ARG A 215 14.63 -11.92 7.87
CA ARG A 215 13.37 -12.70 7.95
C ARG A 215 13.33 -13.68 9.12
N VAL A 216 14.47 -14.27 9.49
CA VAL A 216 14.54 -15.30 10.54
C VAL A 216 14.71 -14.67 11.92
N PHE A 217 15.46 -13.58 12.02
CA PHE A 217 15.84 -12.98 13.30
C PHE A 217 15.14 -11.64 13.59
N GLY A 218 14.30 -11.15 12.68
CA GLY A 218 13.74 -9.81 12.75
C GLY A 218 14.78 -8.74 12.42
N ARG A 219 14.32 -7.48 12.34
CA ARG A 219 15.23 -6.34 12.22
C ARG A 219 16.00 -6.18 13.54
N ALA A 220 17.32 -6.17 13.48
CA ALA A 220 18.13 -5.63 14.57
C ALA A 220 18.05 -4.10 14.47
N GLY A 221 17.13 -3.51 15.22
CA GLY A 221 16.88 -2.07 15.28
C GLY A 221 15.85 -1.76 16.35
#